data_AF-A0A3D1XR89-F1
#
_entry.id   AF-A0A3D1XR89-F1
#
_cell.length_a   1.000
_cell.length_b   1.000
_cell.length_c   1.000
_cell.angle_alpha   90.00
_cell.angle_beta   90.00
_cell.angle_gamma   90.00
#
_symmetry.space_group_name_H-M   'P 1'
#
loop_
_entity.id
_entity.type
_entity.pdbx_description
1 polymer ?
#
loop_
_entity_poly.entity_id
_entity_poly.type
_entity_poly.pdbx_seq_one_letter_code
_entity_poly.pdbx_strand_id
1 'polypeptide(L)'
;MTTRFTDNENKTISDSLTGLMWQESYAYFETGSNISWYDAQEYIKKLNQHKLGGYSDWRLPGRLEIQSLYEFALPFKSRGKTFILHINPIFEFSYGSCFWTSKTRFSAALGFEFDVGDMHWYPKGSQTGTVRAVRNNWSPQQMIDLDWTSEALRA
;
A
#
# COMPACT_ATOMS: atom_id res chain seq x y z
N MET A 1 -9.67 -22.07 2.89
CA MET A 1 -8.77 -20.91 3.07
C MET A 1 -8.91 -20.06 1.83
N THR A 2 -9.68 -18.97 1.88
CA THR A 2 -9.80 -18.00 0.80
C THR A 2 -8.53 -17.15 0.75
N THR A 3 -7.87 -17.10 -0.41
CA THR A 3 -6.66 -16.29 -0.60
C THR A 3 -7.04 -14.81 -0.55
N ARG A 4 -6.52 -14.06 0.42
CA ARG A 4 -6.81 -12.63 0.61
C ARG A 4 -6.47 -11.80 -0.64
N PHE A 5 -5.26 -11.99 -1.15
CA PHE A 5 -4.72 -11.26 -2.30
C PHE A 5 -4.81 -12.10 -3.57
N THR A 6 -5.22 -11.50 -4.67
CA THR A 6 -5.29 -12.15 -5.99
C THR A 6 -4.62 -11.26 -7.02
N ASP A 7 -3.62 -11.79 -7.73
CA ASP A 7 -3.03 -11.14 -8.89
C ASP A 7 -4.03 -11.19 -10.06
N ASN A 8 -4.26 -10.03 -10.67
CA ASN A 8 -5.17 -9.89 -11.81
C ASN A 8 -4.43 -10.03 -13.16
N GLU A 9 -3.14 -10.38 -13.16
CA GLU A 9 -2.26 -10.56 -14.33
C GLU A 9 -2.15 -9.30 -15.22
N ASN A 10 -2.47 -8.14 -14.65
CA ASN A 10 -2.49 -6.85 -15.34
C ASN A 10 -1.77 -5.76 -14.53
N LYS A 11 -0.80 -6.17 -13.69
CA LYS A 11 -0.03 -5.33 -12.77
C LYS A 11 -0.84 -4.75 -11.61
N THR A 12 -1.95 -5.40 -11.26
CA THR A 12 -2.80 -5.03 -10.12
C THR A 12 -3.13 -6.25 -9.28
N ILE A 13 -3.33 -6.01 -7.99
CA ILE A 13 -3.66 -7.03 -7.00
C ILE A 13 -4.97 -6.64 -6.32
N SER A 14 -5.93 -7.58 -6.27
CA SER A 14 -7.19 -7.42 -5.55
C SER A 14 -7.05 -7.87 -4.09
N ASP A 15 -7.50 -7.07 -3.13
CA ASP A 15 -7.58 -7.42 -1.70
C ASP A 15 -9.05 -7.69 -1.31
N SER A 16 -9.39 -8.97 -1.20
CA SER A 16 -10.77 -9.42 -0.88
C SER A 16 -11.23 -9.06 0.53
N LEU A 17 -10.30 -8.79 1.46
CA LEU A 17 -10.64 -8.43 2.84
C LEU A 17 -11.08 -6.98 2.97
N THR A 18 -10.47 -6.07 2.20
CA THR A 18 -10.71 -4.63 2.29
C THR A 18 -11.54 -4.07 1.13
N GLY A 19 -11.66 -4.82 0.04
CA GLY A 19 -12.27 -4.38 -1.22
C GLY A 19 -11.35 -3.45 -2.05
N LEU A 20 -10.14 -3.21 -1.57
CA LEU A 20 -9.16 -2.37 -2.24
C LEU A 20 -8.51 -3.12 -3.40
N MET A 21 -8.01 -2.35 -4.35
CA MET A 21 -7.13 -2.85 -5.40
C MET A 21 -5.84 -2.05 -5.38
N TRP A 22 -4.74 -2.77 -5.49
CA TRP A 22 -3.39 -2.25 -5.31
C TRP A 22 -2.62 -2.38 -6.61
N GLN A 23 -1.69 -1.45 -6.82
CA GLN A 23 -0.62 -1.63 -7.77
C GLN A 23 0.28 -2.79 -7.32
N GLU A 24 0.63 -3.70 -8.23
CA GLU A 24 1.53 -4.83 -7.97
C GLU A 24 2.99 -4.38 -7.73
N SER A 25 3.42 -3.35 -8.47
CA SER A 25 4.70 -2.64 -8.31
C SER A 25 4.56 -1.40 -7.40
N TYR A 26 5.59 -0.57 -7.35
CA TYR A 26 5.63 0.67 -6.58
C TYR A 26 6.67 1.60 -7.19
N ALA A 27 6.62 2.89 -6.83
CA ALA A 27 7.38 3.91 -7.54
C ALA A 27 8.90 3.65 -7.54
N TYR A 28 9.50 3.22 -6.43
CA TYR A 28 10.96 2.97 -6.37
C TYR A 28 11.40 1.93 -7.40
N PHE A 29 10.63 0.86 -7.59
CA PHE A 29 10.98 -0.17 -8.55
C PHE A 29 11.03 0.37 -9.97
N GLU A 30 10.16 1.33 -10.30
CA GLU A 30 10.06 1.94 -11.62
C GLU A 30 10.99 3.14 -11.80
N THR A 31 11.30 3.91 -10.74
CA THR A 31 12.15 5.10 -10.79
C THR A 31 13.61 4.82 -10.43
N GLY A 32 13.88 3.72 -9.71
CA GLY A 32 15.20 3.36 -9.18
C GLY A 32 15.62 4.12 -7.92
N SER A 33 14.75 4.96 -7.34
CA SER A 33 15.07 5.77 -6.16
C SER A 33 13.87 6.07 -5.29
N ASN A 34 14.14 6.45 -4.03
CA ASN A 34 13.14 7.14 -3.22
C ASN A 34 12.77 8.48 -3.88
N ILE A 35 11.56 8.94 -3.61
CA ILE A 35 10.97 10.12 -4.21
C ILE A 35 10.33 11.00 -3.13
N SER A 36 10.16 12.29 -3.44
CA SER A 36 9.43 13.18 -2.55
C SER A 36 7.93 12.86 -2.52
N TRP A 37 7.21 13.38 -1.54
CA TRP A 37 5.76 13.25 -1.50
C TRP A 37 5.11 13.95 -2.70
N TYR A 38 5.69 15.06 -3.19
CA TYR A 38 5.21 15.75 -4.39
C TYR A 38 5.42 14.90 -5.64
N ASP A 39 6.58 14.27 -5.78
CA ASP A 39 6.87 13.34 -6.88
C ASP A 39 5.96 12.11 -6.83
N ALA A 40 5.59 11.64 -5.62
CA ALA A 40 4.61 10.58 -5.45
C ALA A 40 3.23 10.98 -5.99
N GLN A 41 2.81 12.24 -5.84
CA GLN A 41 1.58 12.72 -6.47
C GLN A 41 1.68 12.72 -8.00
N GLU A 42 2.82 13.14 -8.56
CA GLU A 42 3.06 13.10 -10.00
C GLU A 42 3.11 11.67 -10.53
N TYR A 43 3.68 10.74 -9.75
CA TYR A 43 3.67 9.32 -10.05
C TYR A 43 2.24 8.76 -10.19
N ILE A 44 1.36 9.07 -9.23
CA ILE A 44 -0.06 8.70 -9.31
C ILE A 44 -0.74 9.28 -10.55
N LYS A 45 -0.48 10.55 -10.89
CA LYS A 45 -1.01 11.17 -12.12
C LYS A 45 -0.56 10.42 -13.37
N LYS A 46 0.71 10.03 -13.44
CA LYS A 46 1.25 9.22 -14.55
C LYS A 46 0.54 7.88 -14.65
N LEU A 47 0.35 7.15 -13.54
CA LEU A 47 -0.39 5.88 -13.56
C LEU A 47 -1.81 6.04 -14.12
N ASN A 48 -2.50 7.12 -13.74
CA ASN A 48 -3.85 7.42 -14.22
C ASN A 48 -3.90 7.75 -15.71
N GLN A 49 -2.90 8.48 -16.22
CA GLN A 49 -2.77 8.78 -17.64
C GLN A 49 -2.50 7.51 -18.47
N HIS A 50 -1.64 6.62 -17.97
CA HIS A 50 -1.30 5.36 -18.64
C HIS A 50 -2.35 4.27 -18.47
N LYS A 51 -3.36 4.51 -17.62
CA LYS A 51 -4.42 3.56 -17.28
C LYS A 51 -3.86 2.20 -16.83
N LEU A 52 -3.02 2.20 -15.80
CA LEU A 52 -2.50 0.96 -15.21
C LEU A 52 -3.66 -0.01 -14.89
N GLY A 53 -3.58 -1.26 -15.38
CA GLY A 53 -4.64 -2.26 -15.24
C GLY A 53 -5.96 -1.90 -15.93
N GLY A 54 -5.98 -0.89 -16.80
CA GLY A 54 -7.17 -0.32 -17.41
C GLY A 54 -7.84 0.79 -16.61
N TYR A 55 -7.25 1.23 -15.49
CA TYR A 55 -7.89 2.14 -14.52
C TYR A 55 -7.21 3.50 -14.40
N SER A 56 -7.98 4.55 -14.13
CA SER A 56 -7.52 5.95 -14.08
C SER A 56 -7.91 6.70 -12.79
N ASP A 57 -8.23 5.96 -11.73
CA ASP A 57 -8.67 6.42 -10.41
C ASP A 57 -7.70 6.00 -9.28
N TRP A 58 -6.44 5.78 -9.63
CA TRP A 58 -5.36 5.52 -8.67
C TRP A 58 -5.10 6.73 -7.77
N ARG A 59 -4.79 6.46 -6.50
CA ARG A 59 -4.51 7.47 -5.48
C ARG A 59 -3.41 7.00 -4.51
N LEU A 60 -2.89 7.94 -3.73
CA LEU A 60 -2.10 7.59 -2.55
C LEU A 60 -2.98 6.86 -1.52
N PRO A 61 -2.41 5.89 -0.78
CA PRO A 61 -3.13 5.19 0.26
C PRO A 61 -3.36 6.06 1.49
N GLY A 62 -4.44 5.81 2.20
CA GLY A 62 -4.69 6.31 3.55
C GLY A 62 -3.87 5.56 4.60
N ARG A 63 -3.90 6.07 5.83
CA ARG A 63 -3.13 5.50 6.96
C ARG A 63 -3.41 4.03 7.19
N LEU A 64 -4.69 3.67 7.37
CA LEU A 64 -5.04 2.29 7.66
C LEU A 64 -4.80 1.40 6.44
N GLU A 65 -4.87 1.95 5.22
CA GLU A 65 -4.90 1.15 3.99
C GLU A 65 -3.52 0.55 3.78
N ILE A 66 -2.49 1.39 3.84
CA ILE A 66 -1.11 0.92 3.72
C ILE A 66 -0.74 0.00 4.89
N GLN A 67 -1.22 0.30 6.10
CA GLN A 67 -0.98 -0.54 7.28
C GLN A 67 -1.61 -1.93 7.14
N SER A 68 -2.72 -2.05 6.40
CA SER A 68 -3.37 -3.35 6.15
C SER A 68 -2.53 -4.32 5.31
N LEU A 69 -1.49 -3.83 4.62
CA LEU A 69 -0.56 -4.66 3.87
C LEU A 69 0.58 -5.22 4.73
N TYR A 70 0.76 -4.71 5.94
CA TYR A 70 1.82 -5.16 6.84
C TYR A 70 1.48 -6.52 7.42
N GLU A 71 2.33 -7.52 7.14
CA GLU A 71 2.13 -8.90 7.55
C GLU A 71 3.29 -9.36 8.42
N PHE A 72 3.19 -9.16 9.74
CA PHE A 72 4.27 -9.46 10.70
C PHE A 72 4.84 -10.88 10.53
N ALA A 73 3.97 -11.85 10.25
CA ALA A 73 4.33 -13.27 10.09
C ALA A 73 5.04 -13.60 8.77
N LEU A 74 5.17 -12.65 7.84
CA LEU A 74 5.78 -12.83 6.52
C LEU A 74 7.02 -11.93 6.34
N PRO A 75 8.09 -12.13 7.15
CA PRO A 75 9.33 -11.39 6.97
C PRO A 75 10.10 -11.88 5.73
N PHE A 76 10.68 -10.95 4.98
CA PHE A 76 11.71 -11.25 3.99
C PHE A 76 12.80 -10.19 3.99
N LYS A 77 14.00 -10.56 3.50
CA LYS A 77 15.14 -9.63 3.43
C LYS A 77 15.05 -8.80 2.15
N SER A 78 15.20 -7.49 2.26
CA SER A 78 15.35 -6.61 1.11
C SER A 78 16.53 -7.03 0.23
N ARG A 79 16.53 -6.71 -1.07
CA ARG A 79 17.58 -7.17 -2.01
C ARG A 79 18.97 -6.65 -1.62
N GLY A 80 19.06 -5.48 -0.99
CA GLY A 80 20.30 -4.92 -0.43
C GLY A 80 20.70 -5.50 0.93
N LYS A 81 19.90 -6.40 1.52
CA LYS A 81 20.05 -6.95 2.88
C LYS A 81 20.08 -5.88 3.98
N THR A 82 19.48 -4.72 3.72
CA THR A 82 19.45 -3.58 4.65
C THR A 82 18.26 -3.64 5.60
N PHE A 83 17.14 -4.23 5.17
CA PHE A 83 15.89 -4.24 5.91
C PHE A 83 15.28 -5.63 5.92
N ILE A 84 14.56 -5.95 7.01
CA ILE A 84 13.61 -7.06 7.05
C ILE A 84 12.25 -6.41 6.84
N LEU A 85 11.57 -6.78 5.76
CA LEU A 85 10.29 -6.20 5.35
C LEU A 85 9.18 -7.22 5.60
N HIS A 86 7.98 -6.72 5.92
CA HIS A 86 6.84 -7.56 6.29
C HIS A 86 5.63 -7.28 5.39
N ILE A 87 5.46 -8.07 4.34
CA ILE A 87 4.33 -7.97 3.40
C ILE A 87 4.14 -9.32 2.70
N ASN A 88 2.96 -9.55 2.13
CA ASN A 88 2.74 -10.73 1.28
C ASN A 88 3.66 -10.71 0.05
N PRO A 89 4.35 -11.82 -0.29
CA PRO A 89 5.31 -11.88 -1.40
C PRO A 89 4.69 -11.71 -2.80
N ILE A 90 3.36 -11.69 -2.92
CA ILE A 90 2.66 -11.35 -4.16
C ILE A 90 2.93 -9.90 -4.60
N PHE A 91 3.28 -9.01 -3.67
CA PHE A 91 3.64 -7.64 -3.98
C PHE A 91 5.12 -7.54 -4.38
N GLU A 92 5.42 -6.93 -5.53
CA GLU A 92 6.81 -6.62 -5.89
C GLU A 92 7.37 -5.63 -4.87
N PHE A 93 8.37 -6.05 -4.11
CA PHE A 93 9.00 -5.24 -3.09
C PHE A 93 10.45 -5.70 -2.86
N SER A 94 11.39 -4.79 -3.06
CA SER A 94 12.82 -5.12 -3.07
C SER A 94 13.70 -4.09 -2.36
N TYR A 95 13.31 -2.81 -2.38
CA TYR A 95 14.05 -1.69 -1.82
C TYR A 95 13.12 -0.61 -1.27
N GLY A 96 13.68 0.28 -0.44
CA GLY A 96 12.90 1.23 0.33
C GLY A 96 12.14 0.55 1.46
N SER A 97 11.72 1.32 2.46
CA SER A 97 10.87 0.81 3.53
C SER A 97 9.72 1.77 3.86
N CYS A 98 9.93 3.08 3.67
CA CYS A 98 8.93 4.13 3.88
C CYS A 98 8.03 4.34 2.65
N PHE A 99 6.72 4.21 2.84
CA PHE A 99 5.68 4.43 1.83
C PHE A 99 4.80 5.62 2.20
N TRP A 100 4.76 6.62 1.34
CA TRP A 100 3.95 7.82 1.49
C TRP A 100 2.46 7.50 1.53
N THR A 101 1.76 8.19 2.43
CA THR A 101 0.30 8.20 2.47
C THR A 101 -0.26 9.53 1.97
N SER A 102 -1.57 9.58 1.75
CA SER A 102 -2.31 10.80 1.44
C SER A 102 -2.39 11.78 2.63
N LYS A 103 -2.06 11.33 3.85
CA LYS A 103 -2.20 12.14 5.06
C LYS A 103 -1.04 13.13 5.21
N THR A 104 -1.37 14.40 5.35
CA THR A 104 -0.40 15.51 5.48
C THR A 104 -0.67 16.36 6.72
N ARG A 105 0.38 17.07 7.18
CA ARG A 105 0.31 18.07 8.23
C ARG A 105 1.37 19.14 7.96
N PHE A 106 0.96 20.38 7.71
CA PHE A 106 1.85 21.49 7.36
C PHE A 106 2.80 21.15 6.18
N SER A 107 4.10 21.22 6.40
CA SER A 107 5.16 20.86 5.46
C SER A 107 5.52 19.37 5.47
N ALA A 108 4.82 18.55 6.26
CA ALA A 108 5.09 17.12 6.40
C ALA A 108 3.98 16.23 5.80
N ALA A 109 4.38 15.03 5.39
CA ALA A 109 3.50 13.92 5.00
C ALA A 109 3.80 12.70 5.86
N LEU A 110 2.79 11.87 6.07
CA LEU A 110 2.90 10.65 6.86
C LEU A 110 3.36 9.50 5.95
N GLY A 111 4.45 8.84 6.33
CA GLY A 111 4.96 7.63 5.70
C GLY A 111 4.79 6.42 6.62
N PHE A 112 4.53 5.26 6.03
CA PHE A 112 4.49 3.96 6.71
C PHE A 112 5.75 3.16 6.41
N GLU A 113 6.40 2.64 7.44
CA GLU A 113 7.65 1.90 7.34
C GLU A 113 7.42 0.40 7.44
N PHE A 114 7.63 -0.33 6.35
CA PHE A 114 7.43 -1.79 6.30
C PHE A 114 8.50 -2.60 7.03
N ASP A 115 9.60 -1.99 7.42
CA ASP A 115 10.65 -2.63 8.20
C ASP A 115 10.36 -2.64 9.71
N VAL A 116 9.63 -1.64 10.20
CA VAL A 116 9.29 -1.51 11.63
C VAL A 116 7.78 -1.73 11.88
N GLY A 117 6.94 -1.48 10.88
CA GLY A 117 5.48 -1.51 11.01
C GLY A 117 4.89 -0.26 11.65
N ASP A 118 5.57 0.90 11.56
CA ASP A 118 5.16 2.15 12.23
C ASP A 118 5.01 3.34 11.26
N MET A 119 4.46 4.44 11.77
CA MET A 119 4.09 5.64 11.04
C MET A 119 4.92 6.85 11.47
N HIS A 120 5.61 7.47 10.52
CA HIS A 120 6.49 8.62 10.78
C HIS A 120 6.16 9.82 9.90
N TRP A 121 6.30 11.02 10.46
CA TRP A 121 6.13 12.28 9.73
C TRP A 121 7.44 12.71 9.12
N TYR A 122 7.42 12.94 7.80
CA TYR A 122 8.60 13.36 7.04
C TYR A 122 8.31 14.66 6.29
N PRO A 123 9.32 15.52 6.06
CA PRO A 123 9.17 16.68 5.19
C PRO A 123 8.71 16.26 3.78
N LYS A 124 7.69 16.90 3.23
CA LYS A 124 7.11 16.57 1.92
C LYS A 124 8.13 16.60 0.78
N GLY A 125 9.14 17.47 0.87
CA GLY A 125 10.21 17.58 -0.12
C GLY A 125 11.37 16.59 0.07
N SER A 126 11.38 15.79 1.14
CA SER A 126 12.45 14.82 1.38
C SER A 126 12.28 13.60 0.47
N GLN A 127 13.36 13.11 -0.13
CA GLN A 127 13.38 11.91 -0.96
C GLN A 127 13.61 10.66 -0.09
N THR A 128 12.76 10.49 0.90
CA THR A 128 12.89 9.44 1.95
C THR A 128 11.93 8.28 1.75
N GLY A 129 10.84 8.49 0.99
CA GLY A 129 9.80 7.50 0.81
C GLY A 129 9.56 7.12 -0.65
N THR A 130 8.61 6.21 -0.84
CA THR A 130 8.09 5.78 -2.14
C THR A 130 6.57 5.68 -2.08
N VAL A 131 5.89 5.20 -3.12
CA VAL A 131 4.44 5.02 -3.08
C VAL A 131 4.02 3.77 -3.85
N ARG A 132 3.03 3.06 -3.29
CA ARG A 132 2.25 2.03 -3.98
C ARG A 132 0.84 2.57 -4.15
N ALA A 133 0.37 2.64 -5.38
CA ALA A 133 -0.96 3.16 -5.64
C ALA A 133 -2.05 2.22 -5.15
N VAL A 134 -3.16 2.80 -4.71
CA VAL A 134 -4.37 2.08 -4.33
C VAL A 134 -5.57 2.71 -5.04
N ARG A 135 -6.63 1.92 -5.24
CA ARG A 135 -7.93 2.37 -5.74
C ARG A 135 -9.06 1.62 -5.03
N ASN A 136 -10.29 1.97 -5.39
CA ASN A 136 -11.54 1.63 -4.69
C ASN A 136 -11.65 2.29 -3.30
N ASN A 137 -12.80 2.13 -2.67
CA ASN A 137 -13.05 2.55 -1.31
C ASN A 137 -12.91 1.35 -0.38
N TRP A 138 -12.31 1.58 0.78
CA TRP A 138 -12.31 0.57 1.84
C TRP A 138 -13.75 0.22 2.21
N SER A 139 -14.08 -1.06 2.20
CA SER A 139 -15.33 -1.58 2.76
C SER A 139 -15.08 -2.33 4.08
N PRO A 140 -15.25 -1.68 5.25
CA PRO A 140 -15.10 -2.36 6.54
C PRO A 140 -16.08 -3.52 6.72
N GLN A 141 -17.19 -3.52 5.98
CA GLN A 141 -18.20 -4.59 6.00
C GLN A 141 -17.62 -5.94 5.56
N GLN A 142 -16.60 -5.95 4.69
CA GLN A 142 -15.93 -7.18 4.25
C GLN A 142 -14.96 -7.75 5.30
N MET A 143 -14.65 -6.97 6.34
CA MET A 143 -13.83 -7.39 7.48
C MET A 143 -14.66 -7.97 8.63
N ILE A 144 -15.98 -7.81 8.58
CA ILE A 144 -16.89 -8.39 9.58
C ILE A 144 -17.16 -9.82 9.15
N ASP A 145 -16.67 -10.76 9.96
CA ASP A 145 -17.04 -12.15 9.81
C ASP A 145 -18.54 -12.30 10.10
N LEU A 146 -19.27 -12.90 9.14
CA LEU A 146 -20.72 -13.09 9.20
C LEU A 146 -21.14 -13.88 10.44
N ASP A 147 -20.27 -14.75 10.96
CA ASP A 147 -20.54 -15.52 12.17
C ASP A 147 -20.73 -14.61 13.40
N TRP A 148 -20.01 -13.48 13.47
CA TRP A 148 -20.13 -12.50 14.55
C TRP A 148 -21.48 -11.77 14.54
N THR A 149 -22.05 -11.56 13.36
CA THR A 149 -23.39 -10.97 13.22
C THR A 149 -24.50 -11.94 13.60
N SER A 150 -24.27 -13.25 13.45
CA SER A 150 -25.25 -14.28 13.79
C SER A 150 -25.39 -14.52 15.29
N GLU A 151 -24.30 -14.35 16.05
CA GLU A 151 -24.30 -14.41 17.52
C GLU A 151 -24.95 -13.17 18.14
N ALA A 152 -24.74 -11.98 17.56
CA ALA A 152 -25.35 -10.75 18.06
C ALA A 152 -26.88 -10.69 17.88
N LEU A 153 -27.44 -11.44 16.93
CA LEU A 153 -28.89 -11.53 16.69
C LEU A 153 -29.57 -12.64 17.52
N ARG A 154 -28.80 -13.43 18.27
CA ARG A 154 -29.27 -14.52 19.14
C ARG A 154 -29.28 -14.15 20.63
N ALA A 155 -28.81 -12.95 20.99
CA ALA A 155 -28.85 -12.39 22.35
C ALA A 155 -30.00 -11.40 22.50
#